data_AF-A0A9Q3CXB3-F1
#
_entry.id   AF-A0A9Q3CXB3-F1
#
_cell.length_a   1.000
_cell.length_b   1.000
_cell.length_c   1.000
_cell.angle_alpha   90.00
_cell.angle_beta   90.00
_cell.angle_gamma   90.00
#
_symmetry.space_group_name_H-M   'P 1'
#
loop_
_entity.id
_entity.type
_entity.pdbx_description
1 polymer ?
#
loop_
_entity_poly.entity_id
_entity_poly.type
_entity_poly.pdbx_seq_one_letter_code
_entity_poly.pdbx_strand_id
1 'polypeptide(L)'
;MDFRSTPKGPVYDYQWYRVILDEAHVIRNSHAHVHAAIMSLQTKNQMCLTGTPSKNSLSDYMSLFEFICCNQPLGAQPWDGILQKHLEIGNLKPFHMATCHLMLR
;
A
#
# COMPACT_ATOMS: atom_id res chain seq x y z
N MET A 1 21.77 -11.23 3.49
CA MET A 1 20.74 -11.04 4.52
C MET A 1 19.43 -11.49 3.92
N ASP A 2 18.76 -12.45 4.57
CA ASP A 2 17.66 -13.20 3.98
C ASP A 2 16.35 -12.42 4.13
N PHE A 3 15.85 -11.81 3.05
CA PHE A 3 14.58 -11.05 3.04
C PHE A 3 13.33 -11.95 3.19
N ARG A 4 13.50 -13.25 3.46
CA ARG A 4 12.43 -14.26 3.52
C ARG A 4 12.09 -14.75 4.92
N SER A 5 12.73 -14.24 5.97
CA SER A 5 12.33 -14.61 7.33
C SER A 5 10.95 -14.01 7.61
N THR A 6 9.93 -14.87 7.68
CA THR A 6 8.61 -14.45 8.14
C THR A 6 8.76 -13.77 9.50
N PRO A 7 8.26 -12.54 9.66
CA PRO A 7 8.37 -11.84 10.93
C PRO A 7 7.62 -12.65 11.99
N LYS A 8 8.31 -12.90 13.11
CA LYS A 8 7.81 -13.72 14.22
C LYS A 8 7.40 -12.81 15.37
N GLY A 9 6.20 -13.02 15.88
CA GLY A 9 5.68 -12.26 17.00
C GLY A 9 4.18 -12.52 17.18
N PRO A 10 3.64 -12.31 18.39
CA PRO A 10 2.26 -12.64 18.71
C PRO A 10 1.24 -11.92 17.82
N VAL A 11 1.60 -10.76 17.25
CA VAL A 11 0.74 -9.99 16.34
C VAL A 11 0.47 -10.73 15.02
N TYR A 12 1.37 -11.62 14.58
CA TYR A 12 1.24 -12.39 13.35
C TYR A 12 0.42 -13.66 13.48
N ASP A 13 0.17 -14.11 14.72
CA ASP A 13 -0.58 -15.34 15.00
C ASP A 13 -2.11 -15.13 14.99
N TYR A 14 -2.56 -13.88 14.85
CA TYR A 14 -3.97 -13.52 14.84
C TYR A 14 -4.44 -13.01 13.48
N GLN A 15 -5.68 -13.37 13.13
CA GLN A 15 -6.39 -12.80 11.99
C GLN A 15 -7.08 -11.50 12.40
N TRP A 16 -6.53 -10.37 11.97
CA TRP A 16 -7.06 -9.04 12.27
C TRP A 16 -8.28 -8.73 11.42
N TYR A 17 -9.37 -8.28 12.02
CA TYR A 17 -10.51 -7.79 11.24
C TYR A 17 -10.15 -6.53 10.43
N ARG A 18 -9.33 -5.65 11.01
CA ARG A 18 -8.87 -4.41 10.38
C ARG A 18 -7.47 -4.03 10.87
N VAL A 19 -6.65 -3.52 9.95
CA VAL A 19 -5.38 -2.85 10.25
C VAL A 19 -5.46 -1.42 9.72
N ILE A 20 -5.13 -0.45 10.57
CA ILE A 20 -5.12 0.97 10.21
C ILE A 20 -3.70 1.49 10.42
N LEU A 21 -3.11 2.03 9.36
CA LEU A 21 -1.83 2.70 9.43
C LEU A 21 -2.04 4.18 9.65
N ASP A 22 -1.56 4.69 10.78
CA ASP A 22 -1.45 6.12 11.00
C ASP A 22 -0.13 6.63 10.41
N GLU A 23 -0.14 7.85 9.89
CA GLU A 23 0.96 8.42 9.12
C GLU A 23 1.48 7.47 8.02
N ALA A 24 0.56 6.96 7.18
CA ALA A 24 0.86 5.94 6.18
C ALA A 24 1.97 6.32 5.17
N HIS A 25 2.33 7.60 5.10
CA HIS A 25 3.52 8.09 4.40
C HIS A 25 4.85 7.54 4.97
N VAL A 26 4.85 6.83 6.10
CA VAL A 26 6.03 6.14 6.65
C VAL A 26 6.38 4.88 5.84
N ILE A 27 5.43 4.32 5.07
CA ILE A 27 5.56 3.01 4.39
C ILE A 27 6.00 3.14 2.91
N ARG A 28 6.50 4.31 2.53
CA ARG A 28 6.92 4.71 1.18
C ARG A 28 7.94 3.81 0.46
N ASN A 29 8.54 2.85 1.16
CA ASN A 29 9.56 1.99 0.59
C ASN A 29 9.14 0.52 0.72
N SER A 30 8.72 -0.06 -0.40
CA SER A 30 8.34 -1.48 -0.51
C SER A 30 9.48 -2.44 -0.12
N HIS A 31 10.73 -1.97 -0.14
CA HIS A 31 11.91 -2.72 0.29
C HIS A 31 12.24 -2.57 1.79
N ALA A 32 11.51 -1.75 2.54
CA ALA A 32 11.75 -1.58 3.96
C ALA A 32 11.22 -2.78 4.76
N HIS A 33 11.95 -3.18 5.81
CA HIS A 33 11.52 -4.21 6.75
C HIS A 33 10.11 -3.96 7.31
N VAL A 34 9.73 -2.69 7.48
CA VAL A 34 8.39 -2.27 7.94
C VAL A 34 7.31 -2.66 6.93
N HIS A 35 7.54 -2.48 5.63
CA HIS A 35 6.58 -2.86 4.58
C HIS A 35 6.35 -4.37 4.58
N ALA A 36 7.43 -5.17 4.55
CA ALA A 36 7.34 -6.62 4.61
C ALA A 36 6.65 -7.12 5.90
N ALA A 37 6.94 -6.47 7.03
CA ALA A 37 6.33 -6.77 8.32
C ALA A 37 4.84 -6.45 8.39
N ILE A 38 4.36 -5.48 7.62
CA ILE A 38 2.94 -5.12 7.56
C ILE A 38 2.20 -6.01 6.57
N MET A 39 2.81 -6.32 5.42
CA MET A 39 2.22 -7.21 4.41
C MET A 39 2.06 -8.66 4.89
N SER A 40 2.84 -9.08 5.89
CA SER A 40 2.69 -10.40 6.50
C SER A 40 1.55 -10.49 7.53
N LEU A 41 0.89 -9.37 7.86
CA LEU A 41 -0.26 -9.39 8.77
C LEU A 41 -1.49 -9.97 8.07
N GLN A 42 -2.10 -10.97 8.69
CA GLN A 42 -3.37 -11.52 8.20
C GLN A 42 -4.51 -10.55 8.55
N THR A 43 -5.14 -9.95 7.55
CA THR A 43 -6.26 -9.04 7.80
C THR A 43 -7.34 -9.07 6.72
N LYS A 44 -8.57 -8.67 7.09
CA LYS A 44 -9.70 -8.55 6.16
C LYS A 44 -9.84 -7.14 5.56
N ASN A 45 -9.45 -6.11 6.30
CA ASN A 45 -9.63 -4.72 5.90
C ASN A 45 -8.38 -3.90 6.21
N GLN A 46 -7.85 -3.20 5.22
CA GLN A 46 -6.67 -2.35 5.37
C GLN A 46 -7.05 -0.91 5.09
N MET A 47 -6.65 -0.01 5.99
CA MET A 47 -6.89 1.43 5.85
C MET A 47 -5.61 2.20 6.14
N CYS A 48 -5.45 3.33 5.46
CA CYS A 48 -4.36 4.26 5.66
C CYS A 48 -4.92 5.62 6.05
N LEU A 49 -4.43 6.17 7.15
CA LEU A 49 -4.66 7.55 7.58
C LEU A 49 -3.36 8.33 7.32
N THR A 50 -3.46 9.45 6.61
CA THR A 50 -2.31 10.34 6.40
C THR A 50 -2.78 11.78 6.28
N GLY A 51 -2.27 12.65 7.15
CA GLY A 51 -2.61 14.08 7.17
C GLY A 51 -1.86 14.88 6.09
N THR A 52 -0.79 14.31 5.53
CA THR A 52 0.04 14.94 4.50
C THR A 52 0.21 14.02 3.30
N PRO A 53 -0.56 14.22 2.22
CA PRO A 53 -0.28 13.56 0.94
C PRO A 53 0.99 14.12 0.25
N SER A 54 1.82 14.89 0.94
CA SER A 54 2.80 15.80 0.36
C SER A 54 4.25 15.38 0.57
N LYS A 55 4.73 14.46 -0.29
CA LYS A 55 5.97 14.62 -1.09
C LYS A 55 5.98 13.66 -2.30
N ASN A 56 5.14 13.95 -3.30
CA ASN A 56 5.29 13.69 -4.74
C ASN A 56 6.31 12.62 -5.20
N SER A 57 5.97 11.34 -5.11
CA SER A 57 6.38 10.39 -6.14
C SER A 57 5.24 9.42 -6.40
N LEU A 58 5.08 9.00 -7.66
CA LEU A 58 4.10 7.98 -8.03
C LEU A 58 4.29 6.75 -7.14
N SER A 59 5.55 6.34 -6.94
CA SER A 59 5.98 5.20 -6.11
C SER A 59 5.41 5.21 -4.68
N ASP A 60 5.20 6.39 -4.08
CA ASP A 60 4.62 6.47 -2.74
C ASP A 60 3.14 6.07 -2.71
N TYR A 61 2.39 6.46 -3.75
CA TYR A 61 1.01 6.02 -3.91
C TYR A 61 0.93 4.52 -4.22
N MET A 62 1.94 3.98 -4.93
CA MET A 62 2.01 2.57 -5.27
C MET A 62 2.08 1.70 -4.02
N SER A 63 2.99 2.01 -3.10
CA SER A 63 3.13 1.26 -1.84
C SER A 63 1.86 1.34 -0.97
N LEU A 64 1.13 2.47 -1.02
CA LEU A 64 -0.16 2.60 -0.35
C LEU A 64 -1.25 1.73 -0.99
N PHE A 65 -1.33 1.72 -2.32
CA PHE A 65 -2.28 0.88 -3.04
C PHE A 65 -1.98 -0.62 -2.88
N GLU A 66 -0.70 -1.00 -2.92
CA GLU A 66 -0.26 -2.35 -2.65
C GLU A 66 -0.73 -2.81 -1.26
N PHE A 67 -0.60 -1.96 -0.24
CA PHE A 67 -1.11 -2.26 1.10
C PHE A 67 -2.63 -2.36 1.17
N ILE A 68 -3.37 -1.37 0.66
CA ILE A 68 -4.83 -1.34 0.76
C ILE A 68 -5.46 -2.51 -0.01
N CYS A 69 -4.86 -2.88 -1.15
CA CYS A 69 -5.38 -3.93 -2.02
C CYS A 69 -4.75 -5.30 -1.78
N CYS A 70 -3.82 -5.49 -0.82
CA CYS A 70 -3.04 -6.72 -0.70
C CYS A 70 -3.91 -7.99 -0.49
N ASN A 71 -5.08 -7.82 0.13
CA ASN A 71 -6.06 -8.90 0.36
C ASN A 71 -7.17 -8.96 -0.71
N GLN A 72 -7.05 -8.15 -1.77
CA GLN A 72 -7.94 -8.15 -2.92
C GLN A 72 -7.19 -8.67 -4.16
N PRO A 73 -7.90 -9.23 -5.16
CA PRO A 73 -7.28 -9.64 -6.42
C PRO A 73 -6.57 -8.49 -7.15
N LEU A 74 -6.87 -7.23 -6.79
CA LEU A 74 -6.19 -6.05 -7.28
C LEU A 74 -4.80 -5.82 -6.67
N GLY A 75 -4.49 -6.35 -5.47
CA GLY A 75 -3.19 -6.13 -4.81
C GLY A 75 -2.02 -6.83 -5.48
N ALA A 76 -2.28 -7.92 -6.21
CA ALA A 76 -1.27 -8.65 -6.97
C ALA A 76 -0.95 -8.01 -8.34
N GLN A 77 -1.64 -6.93 -8.72
CA GLN A 77 -1.38 -6.25 -9.98
C GLN A 77 -0.08 -5.43 -9.85
N PRO A 78 0.81 -5.45 -10.85
CA PRO A 78 1.96 -4.56 -10.92
C PRO A 78 1.45 -3.16 -11.24
N TRP A 79 0.94 -2.49 -10.21
CA TRP A 79 0.39 -1.15 -10.30
C TRP A 79 1.40 -0.20 -10.94
N ASP A 80 2.71 -0.42 -10.72
CA ASP A 80 3.80 0.37 -11.30
C ASP A 80 3.66 0.46 -12.82
N GLY A 81 3.51 -0.68 -13.49
CA GLY A 81 3.37 -0.72 -14.94
C GLY A 81 2.04 -0.14 -15.44
N ILE A 82 0.96 -0.32 -14.69
CA ILE A 82 -0.36 0.18 -15.06
C ILE A 82 -0.40 1.71 -14.98
N LEU A 83 0.06 2.27 -13.85
CA LEU A 83 0.00 3.71 -13.62
C LEU A 83 1.10 4.45 -14.38
N GLN A 84 2.31 3.90 -14.48
CA GLN A 84 3.39 4.51 -15.26
C GLN A 84 3.02 4.64 -16.74
N LYS A 85 2.43 3.60 -17.34
CA LYS A 85 1.95 3.65 -18.72
C LYS A 85 0.90 4.73 -18.95
N HIS A 86 -0.01 4.95 -18.00
CA HIS A 86 -1.02 6.01 -18.12
C HIS A 86 -0.45 7.41 -17.88
N LEU A 87 0.59 7.53 -17.05
CA LEU A 87 1.31 8.78 -16.80
C LEU A 87 2.20 9.21 -17.97
N GLU A 88 2.86 8.28 -18.64
CA GLU A 88 3.63 8.54 -19.87
C GLU A 88 2.74 9.07 -21.00
N ILE A 89 1.46 8.68 -21.00
CA ILE A 89 0.43 9.16 -21.94
C ILE A 89 -0.18 10.51 -21.46
N GLY A 90 0.21 11.02 -20.29
CA GLY A 90 -0.33 12.23 -19.67
C GLY A 90 -1.77 12.08 -19.15
N ASN A 91 -2.27 10.85 -19.05
CA ASN A 91 -3.64 10.57 -18.63
C ASN A 91 -3.73 10.34 -17.11
N LEU A 92 -4.05 11.42 -16.39
CA LEU A 92 -4.20 11.41 -14.92
C LEU A 92 -5.57 10.91 -14.44
N LYS A 93 -6.53 10.63 -15.33
CA LYS A 93 -7.88 10.19 -14.96
C LYS A 93 -7.91 8.91 -14.11
N PRO A 94 -7.12 7.86 -14.40
CA PRO A 94 -7.11 6.64 -13.59
C PRO A 94 -6.59 6.90 -12.17
N PHE A 95 -5.56 7.74 -12.06
CA PHE A 95 -4.99 8.15 -10.77
C PHE A 95 -6.03 8.91 -9.95
N HIS A 96 -6.69 9.91 -10.56
CA HIS A 96 -7.73 10.69 -9.90
C HIS A 96 -8.91 9.79 -9.46
N MET A 97 -9.35 8.88 -10.32
CA MET A 97 -10.45 7.95 -10.02
C MET A 97 -10.10 7.00 -8.86
N ALA A 98 -8.87 6.47 -8.82
CA ALA A 98 -8.39 5.63 -7.74
C ALA A 98 -8.29 6.41 -6.42
N THR A 99 -7.72 7.63 -6.45
CA THR A 99 -7.67 8.48 -5.26
C THR A 99 -9.06 8.85 -4.76
N CYS A 100 -10.03 9.15 -5.62
CA CYS A 100 -11.38 9.49 -5.19
C CYS A 100 -12.17 8.31 -4.61
N HIS A 101 -11.89 7.07 -5.05
CA HIS A 101 -12.56 5.88 -4.52
C HIS A 101 -11.89 5.32 -3.27
N LEU A 102 -10.58 5.54 -3.09
CA LEU A 102 -9.78 4.92 -2.02
C LEU A 102 -9.33 5.90 -0.94
N MET A 103 -9.33 7.21 -1.22
CA MET A 103 -9.03 8.25 -0.25
C MET A 103 -10.28 9.08 0.03
N LEU A 104 -10.75 9.01 1.27
CA LEU A 104 -11.69 9.98 1.80
C LEU A 104 -10.89 11.23 2.19
N ARG A 105 -11.24 12.37 1.60
CA ARG A 105 -10.76 13.70 1.98
C ARG A 105 -11.89 14.50 2.59
#